data_AF-A0A970CIP8-F1
#
_entry.id   AF-A0A970CIP8-F1
#
_cell.length_a   1.000
_cell.length_b   1.000
_cell.length_c   1.000
_cell.angle_alpha   90.00
_cell.angle_beta   90.00
_cell.angle_gamma   90.00
#
_symmetry.space_group_name_H-M   'P 1'
#
loop_
_entity.id
_entity.type
_entity.pdbx_description
1 polymer ?
#
loop_
_entity_poly.entity_id
_entity_poly.type
_entity_poly.pdbx_seq_one_letter_code
_entity_poly.pdbx_strand_id
1 'polypeptide(L)'
;MDAFKSRYISVFFGILILILLAAYFLNINALQKPLNLKGEKIYYVIKDENDKVLMETGIKIYVNDEFIDEHNNHYIITYVKNRTAYAVVKEADTAYNSPLIPASLLIPELASKNNLVDKRVSIYHTHNDESYILTSGTAVTAGDGDIVKVGSSLQDCLEKAHINVTHSLNNHGPHDINAYHRSRRTAVALVREGPDILIDIHRDSAPKKAYWASINGVEVAKVMIVVGRSNPNMQTNLEFARNVKAAADELHPGLMRGIFIGKGDYNQDLYPTALLFEVGTDELSLSMANKGVHCLGDALISILQKS
;
A
#
# COMPACT_ATOMS: atom_id res chain seq x y z
N MET A 1 -17.86 51.59 -12.94
CA MET A 1 -16.64 50.77 -12.96
C MET A 1 -16.87 49.35 -12.41
N ASP A 2 -18.10 49.00 -12.02
CA ASP A 2 -18.42 47.71 -11.36
C ASP A 2 -18.89 46.58 -12.28
N ALA A 3 -19.53 46.88 -13.40
CA ALA A 3 -20.02 45.84 -14.33
C ALA A 3 -18.88 45.09 -15.04
N PHE A 4 -17.76 45.78 -15.31
CA PHE A 4 -16.58 45.18 -15.95
C PHE A 4 -15.90 44.16 -15.03
N LYS A 5 -15.77 44.46 -13.72
CA LYS A 5 -15.12 43.58 -12.74
C LYS A 5 -15.93 42.31 -12.47
N SER A 6 -17.26 42.41 -12.46
CA SER A 6 -18.18 41.28 -12.28
C SER A 6 -18.06 40.24 -13.40
N ARG A 7 -17.94 40.67 -14.67
CA ARG A 7 -17.81 39.77 -15.82
C ARG A 7 -16.53 38.94 -15.78
N TYR A 8 -15.40 39.50 -15.35
CA TYR A 8 -14.14 38.75 -15.20
C TYR A 8 -14.21 37.73 -14.06
N ILE A 9 -14.88 38.07 -12.96
CA ILE A 9 -15.09 37.15 -11.84
C ILE A 9 -15.94 35.95 -12.29
N SER A 10 -17.05 36.19 -13.00
CA SER A 10 -17.90 35.11 -13.52
C SER A 10 -17.18 34.23 -14.56
N VAL A 11 -16.35 34.82 -15.42
CA VAL A 11 -15.54 34.05 -16.39
C VAL A 11 -14.47 33.22 -15.67
N PHE A 12 -13.81 33.79 -14.65
CA PHE A 12 -12.82 33.07 -13.84
C PHE A 12 -13.44 31.87 -13.13
N PHE A 13 -14.58 32.04 -12.45
CA PHE A 13 -15.28 30.93 -11.79
C PHE A 13 -15.84 29.92 -12.80
N GLY A 14 -16.30 30.37 -13.97
CA GLY A 14 -16.72 29.47 -15.06
C GLY A 14 -15.59 28.57 -15.55
N ILE A 15 -14.40 29.14 -15.78
CA ILE A 15 -13.20 28.38 -16.16
C ILE A 15 -12.77 27.44 -15.04
N LEU A 16 -12.77 27.91 -13.79
CA LEU A 16 -12.42 27.09 -12.62
C LEU A 16 -13.33 25.88 -12.46
N ILE A 17 -14.65 26.06 -12.62
CA ILE A 17 -15.63 24.96 -12.58
C ILE A 17 -15.37 23.97 -13.72
N LEU A 18 -15.05 24.46 -14.92
CA LEU A 18 -14.73 23.61 -16.07
C LEU A 18 -13.46 22.78 -15.85
N ILE A 19 -12.43 23.38 -15.24
CA ILE A 19 -11.19 22.68 -14.84
C ILE A 19 -11.49 21.63 -13.76
N LEU A 20 -12.30 21.97 -12.75
CA LEU A 20 -12.70 21.04 -11.70
C LEU A 20 -13.54 19.88 -12.24
N LEU A 21 -14.46 20.13 -13.18
CA LEU A 21 -15.24 19.10 -13.85
C LEU A 21 -14.35 18.20 -14.71
N ALA A 22 -13.43 18.78 -15.49
CA ALA A 22 -12.47 18.01 -16.27
C ALA A 22 -11.57 17.14 -15.38
N ALA A 23 -11.07 17.69 -14.27
CA ALA A 23 -10.30 16.96 -13.26
C ALA A 23 -11.14 15.83 -12.63
N TYR A 24 -12.41 16.09 -12.32
CA TYR A 24 -13.34 15.08 -11.81
C TYR A 24 -13.53 13.92 -12.82
N PHE A 25 -13.82 14.22 -14.09
CA PHE A 25 -13.99 13.19 -15.13
C PHE A 25 -12.69 12.43 -15.45
N LEU A 26 -11.53 13.08 -15.36
CA LEU A 26 -10.23 12.41 -15.50
C LEU A 26 -9.91 11.50 -14.31
N ASN A 27 -10.37 11.85 -13.10
CA ASN A 27 -10.13 11.07 -11.88
C ASN A 27 -11.08 9.87 -11.74
N ILE A 28 -12.30 9.94 -12.27
CA ILE A 28 -13.28 8.81 -12.26
C ILE A 28 -12.72 7.55 -12.93
N ASN A 29 -11.86 7.69 -13.96
CA ASN A 29 -11.30 6.55 -14.69
C ASN A 29 -10.04 5.91 -14.05
N ALA A 30 -9.52 6.50 -12.96
CA ALA A 30 -8.21 6.17 -12.43
C ALA A 30 -8.20 5.08 -11.33
N LEU A 31 -9.31 4.83 -10.63
CA LEU A 31 -9.29 4.15 -9.32
C LEU A 31 -10.07 2.83 -9.22
N GLN A 32 -10.41 2.16 -10.33
CA GLN A 32 -11.05 0.85 -10.22
C GLN A 32 -10.04 -0.28 -10.12
N LYS A 33 -10.01 -0.95 -8.96
CA LYS A 33 -9.72 -2.38 -8.91
C LYS A 33 -10.91 -3.09 -9.58
N PRO A 34 -10.68 -3.99 -10.55
CA PRO A 34 -11.77 -4.67 -11.22
C PRO A 34 -12.53 -5.56 -10.22
N LEU A 35 -13.79 -5.21 -9.92
CA LEU A 35 -14.65 -6.05 -9.08
C LEU A 35 -15.14 -7.25 -9.89
N ASN A 36 -14.85 -8.45 -9.39
CA ASN A 36 -15.20 -9.71 -10.05
C ASN A 36 -16.64 -10.12 -9.72
N LEU A 37 -17.53 -9.97 -10.70
CA LEU A 37 -18.93 -10.42 -10.61
C LEU A 37 -19.22 -11.67 -11.47
N LYS A 38 -18.26 -12.20 -12.25
CA LYS A 38 -18.53 -13.20 -13.31
C LYS A 38 -17.44 -14.27 -13.59
N GLY A 39 -16.40 -14.42 -12.75
CA GLY A 39 -15.52 -15.60 -12.82
C GLY A 39 -14.41 -15.58 -13.90
N GLU A 40 -14.26 -14.51 -14.67
CA GLU A 40 -13.00 -14.27 -15.41
C GLU A 40 -11.99 -13.60 -14.47
N LYS A 41 -10.78 -14.14 -14.38
CA LYS A 41 -9.70 -13.56 -13.55
C LYS A 41 -9.19 -12.27 -14.20
N ILE A 42 -9.42 -11.13 -13.56
CA ILE A 42 -9.03 -9.81 -14.06
C ILE A 42 -7.80 -9.30 -13.28
N TYR A 43 -6.62 -9.79 -13.62
CA TYR A 43 -5.35 -9.25 -13.08
C TYR A 43 -4.47 -8.71 -14.21
N TYR A 44 -3.49 -7.91 -13.83
CA TYR A 44 -2.45 -7.37 -14.68
C TYR A 44 -1.16 -8.15 -14.49
N VAL A 45 -0.38 -8.27 -15.55
CA VAL A 45 0.94 -8.91 -15.56
C VAL A 45 1.97 -7.88 -15.99
N ILE A 46 3.01 -7.68 -15.19
CA ILE A 46 4.20 -6.93 -15.56
C ILE A 46 5.27 -7.92 -16.01
N LYS A 47 5.87 -7.67 -17.16
CA LYS A 47 6.99 -8.44 -17.70
C LYS A 47 8.19 -7.57 -17.99
N ASP A 48 9.38 -8.16 -17.99
CA ASP A 48 10.59 -7.53 -18.53
C ASP A 48 10.66 -7.67 -20.07
N GLU A 49 11.76 -7.18 -20.63
CA GLU A 49 12.11 -7.26 -22.05
C GLU A 49 12.33 -8.68 -22.59
N ASN A 50 12.54 -9.66 -21.70
CA ASN A 50 12.73 -11.07 -22.02
C ASN A 50 11.46 -11.91 -21.77
N ASP A 51 10.30 -11.27 -21.66
CA ASP A 51 9.00 -11.88 -21.36
C ASP A 51 8.92 -12.58 -19.98
N LYS A 52 9.88 -12.36 -19.09
CA LYS A 52 9.84 -12.88 -17.71
C LYS A 52 8.83 -12.09 -16.92
N VAL A 53 7.95 -12.79 -16.21
CA VAL A 53 6.96 -12.17 -15.31
C VAL A 53 7.68 -11.57 -14.10
N LEU A 54 7.53 -10.26 -13.91
CA LEU A 54 8.05 -9.51 -12.77
C LEU A 54 7.00 -9.41 -11.65
N MET A 55 5.74 -9.15 -12.00
CA MET A 55 4.66 -8.97 -11.03
C MET A 55 3.31 -9.34 -11.62
N GLU A 56 2.44 -9.94 -10.82
CA GLU A 56 1.02 -10.07 -11.11
C GLU A 56 0.24 -9.34 -10.01
N THR A 57 -0.80 -8.58 -10.38
CA THR A 57 -1.62 -7.81 -9.41
C THR A 57 -3.03 -7.54 -9.93
N GLY A 58 -4.01 -7.43 -9.03
CA GLY A 58 -5.34 -6.90 -9.33
C GLY A 58 -5.35 -5.38 -9.51
N ILE A 59 -4.28 -4.68 -9.12
CA ILE A 59 -4.13 -3.24 -9.32
C ILE A 59 -3.98 -2.93 -10.81
N LYS A 60 -4.70 -1.93 -11.28
CA LYS A 60 -4.61 -1.47 -12.66
C LYS A 60 -3.27 -0.79 -12.92
N ILE A 61 -2.56 -1.25 -13.95
CA ILE A 61 -1.23 -0.75 -14.33
C ILE A 61 -1.33 0.32 -15.43
N TYR A 62 -0.54 1.36 -15.29
CA TYR A 62 -0.38 2.46 -16.24
C TYR A 62 1.09 2.64 -16.64
N VAL A 63 1.30 3.26 -17.81
CA VAL A 63 2.63 3.72 -18.22
C VAL A 63 3.17 4.70 -17.16
N ASN A 64 4.48 4.61 -16.88
CA ASN A 64 5.20 5.32 -15.82
C ASN A 64 4.83 4.90 -14.39
N ASP A 65 4.09 3.80 -14.19
CA ASP A 65 4.13 3.12 -12.89
C ASP A 65 5.50 2.45 -12.74
N GLU A 66 5.93 2.21 -11.50
CA GLU A 66 7.23 1.61 -11.19
C GLU A 66 7.06 0.42 -10.25
N PHE A 67 8.02 -0.50 -10.29
CA PHE A 67 8.04 -1.66 -9.40
C PHE A 67 9.46 -1.92 -8.92
N ILE A 68 9.63 -2.05 -7.61
CA ILE A 68 10.87 -2.47 -6.97
C ILE A 68 10.64 -3.90 -6.50
N ASP A 69 11.34 -4.86 -7.12
CA ASP A 69 11.12 -6.28 -6.86
C ASP A 69 11.70 -6.75 -5.51
N GLU A 70 11.54 -8.05 -5.22
CA GLU A 70 12.04 -8.70 -4.01
C GLU A 70 13.56 -8.50 -3.85
N HIS A 71 14.30 -8.42 -4.96
CA HIS A 71 15.75 -8.26 -5.02
C HIS A 71 16.21 -6.80 -5.12
N ASN A 72 15.28 -5.85 -4.96
CA ASN A 72 15.51 -4.41 -5.08
C ASN A 72 15.89 -3.92 -6.49
N ASN A 73 15.65 -4.71 -7.54
CA ASN A 73 15.74 -4.20 -8.90
C ASN A 73 14.57 -3.25 -9.15
N HIS A 74 14.86 -2.09 -9.72
CA HIS A 74 13.87 -1.06 -9.98
C HIS A 74 13.47 -1.06 -11.46
N TYR A 75 12.19 -1.18 -11.75
CA TYR A 75 11.64 -1.19 -13.10
C TYR A 75 10.65 -0.05 -13.31
N ILE A 76 10.60 0.48 -14.53
CA ILE A 76 9.60 1.45 -14.98
C ILE A 76 8.77 0.87 -16.12
N ILE A 77 7.45 1.02 -16.03
CA ILE A 77 6.51 0.55 -17.05
C ILE A 77 6.53 1.49 -18.26
N THR A 78 6.91 0.97 -19.42
CA THR A 78 7.02 1.73 -20.67
C THR A 78 5.83 1.50 -21.59
N TYR A 79 5.16 0.36 -21.46
CA TYR A 79 4.07 -0.02 -22.35
C TYR A 79 3.01 -0.87 -21.63
N VAL A 80 1.73 -0.67 -21.96
CA VAL A 80 0.61 -1.47 -21.44
C VAL A 80 -0.36 -1.81 -22.58
N LYS A 81 -0.65 -3.11 -22.76
CA LYS A 81 -1.63 -3.62 -23.72
C LYS A 81 -2.36 -4.82 -23.13
N ASN A 82 -3.70 -4.81 -23.19
CA ASN A 82 -4.54 -5.97 -22.80
C ASN A 82 -4.16 -6.56 -21.43
N ARG A 83 -3.99 -5.69 -20.41
CA ARG A 83 -3.56 -6.05 -19.03
C ARG A 83 -2.16 -6.66 -18.90
N THR A 84 -1.39 -6.71 -19.98
CA THR A 84 0.04 -6.99 -19.94
C THR A 84 0.80 -5.68 -20.03
N ALA A 85 1.69 -5.44 -19.07
CA ALA A 85 2.60 -4.32 -19.02
C ALA A 85 4.03 -4.80 -19.25
N TYR A 86 4.83 -3.99 -19.92
CA TYR A 86 6.24 -4.24 -20.16
C TYR A 86 7.04 -3.17 -19.44
N ALA A 87 8.07 -3.60 -18.72
CA ALA A 87 8.94 -2.77 -17.93
C ALA A 87 10.39 -2.94 -18.36
N VAL A 88 11.16 -1.88 -18.21
CA VAL A 88 12.62 -1.91 -18.35
C VAL A 88 13.24 -1.57 -17.00
N VAL A 89 14.49 -1.97 -16.78
CA VAL A 89 15.23 -1.54 -15.60
C VAL A 89 15.35 -0.02 -15.64
N LYS A 90 14.92 0.63 -14.56
CA LYS A 90 15.11 2.06 -14.34
C LYS A 90 16.55 2.22 -13.84
N GLU A 91 17.43 2.67 -14.73
CA GLU A 91 18.82 2.99 -14.41
C GLU A 91 18.88 3.73 -13.07
N ALA A 92 19.71 3.21 -12.17
CA ALA A 92 19.71 3.64 -10.78
C ALA A 92 19.97 5.15 -10.68
N ASP A 93 19.19 5.81 -9.83
CA ASP A 93 19.74 6.96 -9.12
C ASP A 93 20.91 6.39 -8.29
N THR A 94 22.15 6.64 -8.72
CA THR A 94 23.39 6.00 -8.23
C THR A 94 23.64 6.13 -6.71
N ALA A 95 22.77 6.83 -5.99
CA ALA A 95 22.81 6.99 -4.55
C ALA A 95 22.52 5.70 -3.75
N TYR A 96 21.85 4.70 -4.33
CA TYR A 96 21.37 3.53 -3.57
C TYR A 96 22.30 2.31 -3.58
N ASN A 97 23.48 2.40 -4.20
CA ASN A 97 24.58 1.44 -4.00
C ASN A 97 25.49 1.83 -2.82
N SER A 98 24.99 2.62 -1.87
CA SER A 98 25.71 2.79 -0.60
C SER A 98 25.60 1.49 0.19
N PRO A 99 26.72 0.90 0.65
CA PRO A 99 26.65 -0.28 1.49
C PRO A 99 25.78 0.05 2.70
N LEU A 100 24.78 -0.80 2.93
CA LEU A 100 24.13 -0.94 4.23
C LEU A 100 25.23 -0.86 5.29
N ILE A 101 25.10 0.03 6.28
CA ILE A 101 25.99 0.03 7.44
C ILE A 101 25.99 -1.42 7.96
N PRO A 102 27.11 -2.15 7.91
CA PRO A 102 27.15 -3.51 8.40
C PRO A 102 26.80 -3.47 9.88
N ALA A 103 25.84 -4.29 10.32
CA ALA A 103 25.48 -4.40 11.74
C ALA A 103 26.69 -4.75 12.64
N SER A 104 27.79 -5.25 12.06
CA SER A 104 29.05 -5.49 12.77
C SER A 104 29.83 -4.23 13.15
N LEU A 105 29.52 -3.06 12.59
CA LEU A 105 30.02 -1.76 13.07
C LEU A 105 29.12 -1.16 14.19
N LEU A 106 28.00 -1.81 14.50
CA LEU A 106 27.12 -1.48 15.63
C LEU A 106 27.49 -2.38 16.83
N ILE A 107 28.67 -2.18 17.41
CA ILE A 107 28.93 -2.69 18.76
C ILE A 107 28.12 -1.81 19.73
N PRO A 108 27.35 -2.41 20.67
CA PRO A 108 26.24 -1.76 21.34
C PRO A 108 26.74 -0.83 22.44
N GLU A 109 26.90 0.45 22.12
CA GLU A 109 27.06 1.49 23.12
C GLU A 109 25.69 2.14 23.35
N LEU A 110 25.06 1.70 24.43
CA LEU A 110 23.70 2.05 24.88
C LEU A 110 22.59 1.68 23.88
N ALA A 111 22.09 0.44 24.00
CA ALA A 111 20.65 0.25 23.89
C ALA A 111 19.97 1.13 24.95
N SER A 112 19.75 2.40 24.61
CA SER A 112 18.57 3.10 25.10
C SER A 112 17.42 2.14 24.88
N LYS A 113 16.78 1.68 25.95
CA LYS A 113 15.45 1.10 25.85
C LYS A 113 14.55 2.21 25.31
N ASN A 114 14.55 2.42 24.00
CA ASN A 114 13.58 3.28 23.35
C ASN A 114 12.22 2.68 23.69
N ASN A 115 11.48 3.42 24.51
CA ASN A 115 10.26 2.93 25.11
C ASN A 115 9.18 2.90 24.03
N LEU A 116 8.85 1.70 23.52
CA LEU A 116 7.79 1.52 22.53
C LEU A 116 6.41 1.97 23.05
N VAL A 117 6.26 2.13 24.37
CA VAL A 117 5.05 2.62 25.05
C VAL A 117 4.60 4.00 24.56
N ASP A 118 5.52 4.84 24.08
CA ASP A 118 5.17 6.18 23.57
C ASP A 118 4.88 6.17 22.07
N LYS A 119 5.15 5.05 21.38
CA LYS A 119 4.92 4.91 19.94
C LYS A 119 3.45 4.65 19.68
N ARG A 120 2.96 5.20 18.57
CA ARG A 120 1.57 5.06 18.13
C ARG A 120 1.46 4.65 16.67
N VAL A 121 0.61 3.67 16.38
CA VAL A 121 0.28 3.25 15.02
C VAL A 121 -1.21 3.37 14.81
N SER A 122 -1.63 3.91 13.67
CA SER A 122 -3.05 3.99 13.29
C SER A 122 -3.31 3.10 12.08
N ILE A 123 -4.34 2.26 12.16
CA ILE A 123 -4.74 1.31 11.12
C ILE A 123 -6.15 1.66 10.64
N TYR A 124 -6.37 1.65 9.33
CA TYR A 124 -7.70 1.76 8.73
C TYR A 124 -7.77 0.93 7.44
N HIS A 125 -8.96 0.90 6.82
CA HIS A 125 -9.21 0.14 5.61
C HIS A 125 -10.02 0.97 4.62
N THR A 126 -9.49 1.29 3.45
CA THR A 126 -10.29 1.96 2.41
C THR A 126 -11.34 1.02 1.81
N HIS A 127 -11.05 -0.28 1.73
CA HIS A 127 -11.93 -1.29 1.17
C HIS A 127 -12.30 -2.34 2.23
N ASN A 128 -13.19 -1.97 3.16
CA ASN A 128 -13.60 -2.83 4.29
C ASN A 128 -14.16 -4.18 3.86
N ASP A 129 -14.74 -4.28 2.66
CA ASP A 129 -15.47 -5.45 2.16
C ASP A 129 -14.56 -6.57 1.64
N GLU A 130 -13.24 -6.33 1.56
CA GLU A 130 -12.28 -7.30 1.04
C GLU A 130 -12.17 -8.54 1.93
N SER A 131 -12.39 -9.72 1.32
CA SER A 131 -12.38 -11.03 2.00
C SER A 131 -11.55 -12.07 1.26
N TYR A 132 -11.25 -13.17 1.96
CA TYR A 132 -10.49 -14.31 1.44
C TYR A 132 -11.44 -15.46 1.06
N ILE A 133 -11.40 -15.93 -0.19
CA ILE A 133 -12.34 -16.92 -0.73
C ILE A 133 -12.26 -18.23 0.05
N LEU A 134 -11.06 -18.68 0.40
CA LEU A 134 -10.86 -19.94 1.14
C LEU A 134 -11.39 -19.89 2.59
N THR A 135 -11.68 -18.69 3.12
CA THR A 135 -12.17 -18.50 4.50
C THR A 135 -13.65 -18.13 4.53
N SER A 136 -14.03 -17.11 3.78
CA SER A 136 -15.39 -16.57 3.80
C SER A 136 -16.26 -17.04 2.63
N GLY A 137 -15.71 -17.83 1.70
CA GLY A 137 -16.42 -18.34 0.51
C GLY A 137 -16.66 -17.28 -0.57
N THR A 138 -16.22 -16.04 -0.35
CA THR A 138 -16.37 -14.90 -1.25
C THR A 138 -15.16 -13.97 -1.16
N ALA A 139 -14.85 -13.28 -2.25
CA ALA A 139 -13.83 -12.23 -2.27
C ALA A 139 -14.36 -10.90 -1.69
N VAL A 140 -15.69 -10.73 -1.61
CA VAL A 140 -16.35 -9.51 -1.15
C VAL A 140 -17.45 -9.87 -0.16
N THR A 141 -17.39 -9.33 1.04
CA THR A 141 -18.41 -9.50 2.10
C THR A 141 -19.20 -8.21 2.25
N ALA A 142 -20.52 -8.31 2.39
CA ALA A 142 -21.34 -7.14 2.67
C ALA A 142 -20.98 -6.54 4.04
N GLY A 143 -20.57 -5.27 4.06
CA GLY A 143 -20.11 -4.60 5.28
C GLY A 143 -18.61 -4.77 5.49
N ASP A 144 -18.24 -5.38 6.62
CA ASP A 144 -16.84 -5.62 6.99
C ASP A 144 -16.45 -7.06 6.64
N GLY A 145 -15.47 -7.19 5.75
CA GLY A 145 -14.85 -8.44 5.32
C GLY A 145 -13.70 -8.89 6.19
N ASP A 146 -12.97 -9.90 5.70
CA ASP A 146 -11.85 -10.48 6.44
C ASP A 146 -10.66 -9.51 6.58
N ILE A 147 -10.57 -8.47 5.74
CA ILE A 147 -9.46 -7.52 5.81
C ILE A 147 -9.41 -6.75 7.14
N VAL A 148 -10.57 -6.49 7.74
CA VAL A 148 -10.66 -5.86 9.07
C VAL A 148 -10.02 -6.77 10.12
N LYS A 149 -10.18 -8.09 10.00
CA LYS A 149 -9.55 -9.07 10.90
C LYS A 149 -8.02 -9.14 10.70
N VAL A 150 -7.53 -8.88 9.50
CA VAL A 150 -6.08 -8.73 9.25
C VAL A 150 -5.55 -7.50 9.99
N GLY A 151 -6.31 -6.38 9.98
CA GLY A 151 -6.01 -5.20 10.78
C GLY A 151 -5.95 -5.49 12.27
N SER A 152 -6.93 -6.23 12.81
CA SER A 152 -6.90 -6.67 14.21
C SER A 152 -5.72 -7.59 14.53
N SER A 153 -5.34 -8.48 13.61
CA SER A 153 -4.15 -9.33 13.78
C SER A 153 -2.85 -8.53 13.84
N LEU A 154 -2.76 -7.44 13.06
CA LEU A 154 -1.62 -6.53 13.14
C LEU A 154 -1.64 -5.72 14.45
N GLN A 155 -2.80 -5.21 14.86
CA GLN A 155 -2.99 -4.55 16.15
C GLN A 155 -2.49 -5.42 17.30
N ASP A 156 -2.97 -6.67 17.38
CA ASP A 156 -2.56 -7.63 18.42
C ASP A 156 -1.04 -7.86 18.45
N CYS A 157 -0.40 -7.86 17.29
CA CYS A 157 1.06 -8.03 17.18
C CYS A 157 1.80 -6.81 17.76
N LEU A 158 1.39 -5.60 17.37
CA LEU A 158 2.03 -4.35 17.81
C LEU A 158 1.77 -4.06 19.30
N GLU A 159 0.56 -4.32 19.80
CA GLU A 159 0.21 -4.11 21.22
C GLU A 159 0.98 -5.06 22.15
N LYS A 160 1.29 -6.29 21.70
CA LYS A 160 2.19 -7.21 22.43
C LYS A 160 3.61 -6.67 22.57
N ALA A 161 4.03 -5.79 21.67
CA ALA A 161 5.29 -5.05 21.76
C ALA A 161 5.16 -3.72 22.51
N HIS A 162 4.02 -3.50 23.20
CA HIS A 162 3.68 -2.28 23.95
C HIS A 162 3.55 -1.02 23.09
N ILE A 163 3.24 -1.14 21.81
CA ILE A 163 2.94 0.01 20.94
C ILE A 163 1.45 0.36 21.07
N ASN A 164 1.11 1.65 21.17
CA ASN A 164 -0.29 2.08 21.16
C ASN A 164 -0.88 1.96 19.76
N VAL A 165 -2.01 1.28 19.59
CA VAL A 165 -2.63 1.12 18.28
C VAL A 165 -4.05 1.70 18.27
N THR A 166 -4.33 2.58 17.30
CA THR A 166 -5.71 2.95 16.96
C THR A 166 -6.14 2.19 15.72
N HIS A 167 -6.97 1.15 15.86
CA HIS A 167 -7.60 0.46 14.73
C HIS A 167 -8.98 1.04 14.45
N SER A 168 -9.12 1.77 13.34
CA SER A 168 -10.41 2.33 12.93
C SER A 168 -11.27 1.29 12.21
N LEU A 169 -12.43 1.01 12.79
CA LEU A 169 -13.46 0.14 12.23
C LEU A 169 -14.50 0.90 11.39
N ASN A 170 -14.22 2.16 11.02
CA ASN A 170 -15.13 2.91 10.16
C ASN A 170 -15.29 2.21 8.82
N ASN A 171 -16.54 2.01 8.39
CA ASN A 171 -16.84 1.40 7.10
C ASN A 171 -16.86 2.45 5.99
N HIS A 172 -16.07 2.23 4.94
CA HIS A 172 -15.93 3.10 3.78
C HIS A 172 -16.57 2.52 2.52
N GLY A 173 -17.43 1.52 2.67
CA GLY A 173 -18.24 0.97 1.59
C GLY A 173 -19.20 2.00 0.98
N PRO A 174 -19.68 1.76 -0.26
CA PRO A 174 -19.38 0.60 -1.10
C PRO A 174 -17.96 0.64 -1.72
N HIS A 175 -17.44 -0.47 -2.24
CA HIS A 175 -16.15 -0.50 -2.93
C HIS A 175 -16.27 0.13 -4.34
N ASP A 176 -16.37 1.45 -4.36
CA ASP A 176 -16.56 2.28 -5.55
C ASP A 176 -15.48 3.36 -5.67
N ILE A 177 -15.59 4.19 -6.70
CA ILE A 177 -14.67 5.31 -6.96
C ILE A 177 -14.58 6.33 -5.81
N ASN A 178 -15.56 6.32 -4.89
CA ASN A 178 -15.63 7.25 -3.77
C ASN A 178 -15.10 6.63 -2.46
N ALA A 179 -14.65 5.38 -2.46
CA ALA A 179 -14.11 4.72 -1.26
C ALA A 179 -12.96 5.52 -0.64
N TYR A 180 -11.99 5.95 -1.45
CA TYR A 180 -10.89 6.80 -0.98
C TYR A 180 -11.37 8.17 -0.47
N HIS A 181 -12.41 8.77 -1.07
CA HIS A 181 -12.98 10.01 -0.56
C HIS A 181 -13.64 9.82 0.83
N ARG A 182 -14.22 8.64 1.10
CA ARG A 182 -14.78 8.31 2.42
C ARG A 182 -13.68 8.00 3.42
N SER A 183 -12.71 7.16 3.06
CA SER A 183 -11.61 6.76 3.94
C SER A 183 -10.69 7.92 4.29
N ARG A 184 -10.53 8.90 3.39
CA ARG A 184 -9.79 10.14 3.68
C ARG A 184 -10.26 10.86 4.94
N ARG A 185 -11.56 10.87 5.23
CA ARG A 185 -12.08 11.51 6.47
C ARG A 185 -11.60 10.80 7.72
N THR A 186 -11.57 9.47 7.68
CA THR A 186 -11.01 8.63 8.75
C THR A 186 -9.51 8.83 8.87
N ALA A 187 -8.77 8.79 7.75
CA ALA A 187 -7.32 9.02 7.74
C ALA A 187 -6.94 10.39 8.33
N VAL A 188 -7.67 11.47 7.96
CA VAL A 188 -7.46 12.81 8.55
C VAL A 188 -7.72 12.82 10.05
N ALA A 189 -8.74 12.10 10.53
CA ALA A 189 -9.00 12.00 11.96
C ALA A 189 -7.86 11.28 12.69
N LEU A 190 -7.39 10.16 12.15
CA LEU A 190 -6.27 9.39 12.71
C LEU A 190 -4.96 10.19 12.73
N VAL A 191 -4.64 10.94 11.67
CA VAL A 191 -3.43 11.80 11.65
C VAL A 191 -3.45 12.84 12.78
N ARG A 192 -4.62 13.36 13.16
CA ARG A 192 -4.75 14.31 14.28
C ARG A 192 -4.47 13.69 15.64
N GLU A 193 -4.50 12.37 15.76
CA GLU A 193 -4.11 11.65 16.97
C GLU A 193 -2.58 11.58 17.13
N GLY A 194 -1.81 11.98 16.11
CA GLY A 194 -0.35 11.99 16.11
C GLY A 194 0.30 10.60 16.09
N PRO A 195 -0.03 9.71 15.13
CA PRO A 195 0.63 8.42 15.02
C PRO A 195 2.06 8.54 14.49
N ASP A 196 2.97 7.64 14.87
CA ASP A 196 4.25 7.47 14.19
C ASP A 196 4.09 6.83 12.80
N ILE A 197 3.06 5.98 12.61
CA ILE A 197 2.77 5.29 11.34
C ILE A 197 1.26 5.27 11.09
N LEU A 198 0.85 5.61 9.86
CA LEU A 198 -0.52 5.45 9.38
C LEU A 198 -0.58 4.32 8.34
N ILE A 199 -1.50 3.38 8.50
CA ILE A 199 -1.55 2.15 7.69
C ILE A 199 -2.94 1.95 7.10
N ASP A 200 -3.01 1.82 5.77
CA ASP A 200 -4.17 1.29 5.05
C ASP A 200 -3.90 -0.17 4.66
N ILE A 201 -4.75 -1.10 5.08
CA ILE A 201 -4.56 -2.54 4.83
C ILE A 201 -5.60 -3.04 3.83
N HIS A 202 -5.09 -3.68 2.79
CA HIS A 202 -5.81 -4.29 1.67
C HIS A 202 -5.35 -5.73 1.42
N ARG A 203 -6.06 -6.43 0.53
CA ARG A 203 -5.62 -7.70 -0.06
C ARG A 203 -5.75 -7.69 -1.57
N ASP A 204 -4.78 -8.23 -2.30
CA ASP A 204 -4.77 -8.14 -3.76
C ASP A 204 -5.79 -9.12 -4.40
N SER A 205 -5.85 -9.16 -5.74
CA SER A 205 -6.59 -10.15 -6.54
C SER A 205 -5.68 -10.81 -7.60
N ALA A 206 -4.38 -10.88 -7.33
CA ALA A 206 -3.41 -11.62 -8.14
C ALA A 206 -3.61 -13.14 -7.99
N PRO A 207 -3.05 -13.97 -8.89
CA PRO A 207 -3.04 -15.42 -8.71
C PRO A 207 -2.36 -15.83 -7.39
N LYS A 208 -2.86 -16.90 -6.74
CA LYS A 208 -2.29 -17.46 -5.50
C LYS A 208 -0.77 -17.57 -5.51
N LYS A 209 -0.18 -18.05 -6.61
CA LYS A 209 1.27 -18.25 -6.75
C LYS A 209 2.10 -16.96 -6.54
N ALA A 210 1.51 -15.79 -6.79
CA ALA A 210 2.19 -14.51 -6.67
C ALA A 210 2.36 -14.06 -5.22
N TYR A 211 1.48 -14.53 -4.32
CA TYR A 211 1.42 -14.14 -2.91
C TYR A 211 1.70 -15.30 -1.94
N TRP A 212 1.80 -16.53 -2.40
CA TRP A 212 2.13 -17.66 -1.54
C TRP A 212 3.64 -17.71 -1.28
N ALA A 213 4.02 -17.94 -0.02
CA ALA A 213 5.40 -18.24 0.38
C ALA A 213 5.44 -19.26 1.52
N SER A 214 6.62 -19.85 1.72
CA SER A 214 6.94 -20.61 2.93
C SER A 214 8.13 -19.94 3.61
N ILE A 215 7.91 -19.43 4.83
CA ILE A 215 8.95 -18.82 5.67
C ILE A 215 9.14 -19.75 6.86
N ASN A 216 10.36 -20.29 7.02
CA ASN A 216 10.69 -21.26 8.07
C ASN A 216 9.73 -22.47 8.12
N GLY A 217 9.29 -22.95 6.96
CA GLY A 217 8.36 -24.09 6.84
C GLY A 217 6.89 -23.73 7.11
N VAL A 218 6.58 -22.47 7.41
CA VAL A 218 5.21 -21.99 7.62
C VAL A 218 4.69 -21.33 6.35
N GLU A 219 3.54 -21.79 5.85
CA GLU A 219 2.85 -21.12 4.75
C GLU A 219 2.29 -19.77 5.19
N VAL A 220 2.64 -18.72 4.45
CA VAL A 220 2.28 -17.33 4.71
C VAL A 220 1.83 -16.62 3.44
N ALA A 221 1.04 -15.56 3.60
CA ALA A 221 0.81 -14.60 2.53
C ALA A 221 1.96 -13.60 2.49
N LYS A 222 2.56 -13.41 1.32
CA LYS A 222 3.49 -12.31 1.07
C LYS A 222 2.78 -10.96 1.21
N VAL A 223 3.57 -9.90 1.37
CA VAL A 223 3.08 -8.52 1.48
C VAL A 223 3.67 -7.67 0.37
N MET A 224 2.87 -6.82 -0.25
CA MET A 224 3.33 -5.80 -1.19
C MET A 224 3.02 -4.42 -0.62
N ILE A 225 3.99 -3.50 -0.69
CA ILE A 225 3.75 -2.10 -0.36
C ILE A 225 3.29 -1.39 -1.63
N VAL A 226 2.25 -0.56 -1.52
CA VAL A 226 1.83 0.32 -2.61
C VAL A 226 2.12 1.77 -2.23
N VAL A 227 2.81 2.49 -3.12
CA VAL A 227 3.10 3.92 -2.99
C VAL A 227 2.41 4.66 -4.12
N GLY A 228 1.70 5.73 -3.79
CA GLY A 228 0.98 6.56 -4.75
C GLY A 228 1.93 7.55 -5.42
N ARG A 229 2.13 7.45 -6.74
CA ARG A 229 3.00 8.40 -7.47
C ARG A 229 2.39 9.77 -7.73
N SER A 230 1.09 9.92 -7.45
CA SER A 230 0.40 11.21 -7.49
C SER A 230 0.48 11.96 -6.15
N ASN A 231 1.03 11.34 -5.11
CA ASN A 231 1.28 11.96 -3.82
C ASN A 231 2.42 12.99 -3.94
N PRO A 232 2.23 14.28 -3.58
CA PRO A 232 3.30 15.28 -3.61
C PRO A 232 4.48 14.93 -2.67
N ASN A 233 4.24 14.12 -1.64
CA ASN A 233 5.22 13.63 -0.67
C ASN A 233 5.72 12.21 -1.00
N MET A 234 5.45 11.70 -2.22
CA MET A 234 5.77 10.32 -2.63
C MET A 234 7.17 9.89 -2.24
N GLN A 235 8.18 10.76 -2.40
CA GLN A 235 9.57 10.42 -2.12
C GLN A 235 9.78 10.04 -0.64
N THR A 236 9.16 10.78 0.29
CA THR A 236 9.23 10.49 1.73
C THR A 236 8.51 9.19 2.07
N ASN A 237 7.32 8.97 1.53
CA ASN A 237 6.59 7.71 1.72
C ASN A 237 7.36 6.52 1.11
N LEU A 238 8.02 6.72 -0.03
CA LEU A 238 8.84 5.69 -0.69
C LEU A 238 10.10 5.35 0.12
N GLU A 239 10.79 6.35 0.68
CA GLU A 239 11.93 6.11 1.58
C GLU A 239 11.51 5.32 2.81
N PHE A 240 10.38 5.70 3.42
CA PHE A 240 9.83 4.94 4.53
C PHE A 240 9.42 3.51 4.13
N ALA A 241 8.79 3.32 2.97
CA ALA A 241 8.47 2.00 2.42
C ALA A 241 9.72 1.13 2.22
N ARG A 242 10.83 1.72 1.73
CA ARG A 242 12.11 1.02 1.58
C ARG A 242 12.68 0.57 2.92
N ASN A 243 12.60 1.40 3.94
CA ASN A 243 13.05 1.03 5.29
C ASN A 243 12.24 -0.14 5.85
N VAL A 244 10.91 -0.08 5.73
CA VAL A 244 10.02 -1.19 6.15
C VAL A 244 10.33 -2.46 5.37
N LYS A 245 10.48 -2.38 4.04
CA LYS A 245 10.86 -3.54 3.20
C LYS A 245 12.21 -4.10 3.64
N ALA A 246 13.23 -3.26 3.86
CA ALA A 246 14.56 -3.71 4.26
C ALA A 246 14.53 -4.44 5.61
N ALA A 247 13.79 -3.91 6.59
CA ALA A 247 13.60 -4.58 7.88
C ALA A 247 12.86 -5.93 7.73
N ALA A 248 11.86 -6.00 6.86
CA ALA A 248 11.14 -7.23 6.57
C ALA A 248 12.00 -8.26 5.83
N ASP A 249 12.84 -7.84 4.88
CA ASP A 249 13.77 -8.71 4.17
C ASP A 249 14.86 -9.28 5.09
N GLU A 250 15.30 -8.49 6.09
CA GLU A 250 16.27 -8.93 7.10
C GLU A 250 15.65 -9.95 8.08
N LEU A 251 14.45 -9.68 8.59
CA LEU A 251 13.79 -10.51 9.60
C LEU A 251 13.10 -11.74 9.02
N HIS A 252 12.47 -11.58 7.85
CA HIS A 252 11.62 -12.58 7.20
C HIS A 252 11.91 -12.67 5.69
N PRO A 253 13.10 -13.17 5.28
CA PRO A 253 13.45 -13.29 3.86
C PRO A 253 12.36 -13.99 3.04
N GLY A 254 11.94 -13.32 1.95
CA GLY A 254 10.88 -13.81 1.07
C GLY A 254 9.45 -13.41 1.46
N LEU A 255 9.25 -12.63 2.54
CA LEU A 255 7.94 -12.07 2.89
C LEU A 255 7.48 -11.00 1.89
N MET A 256 8.37 -10.08 1.54
CA MET A 256 8.00 -8.92 0.73
C MET A 256 8.01 -9.28 -0.75
N ARG A 257 6.90 -9.00 -1.44
CA ARG A 257 6.84 -9.06 -2.92
C ARG A 257 7.61 -7.91 -3.59
N GLY A 258 7.74 -6.80 -2.88
CA GLY A 258 8.28 -5.56 -3.42
C GLY A 258 7.49 -4.32 -3.06
N ILE A 259 7.81 -3.23 -3.74
CA ILE A 259 7.11 -1.94 -3.63
C ILE A 259 6.57 -1.60 -5.02
N PHE A 260 5.26 -1.49 -5.14
CA PHE A 260 4.60 -1.02 -6.35
C PHE A 260 4.32 0.48 -6.24
N ILE A 261 4.77 1.26 -7.22
CA ILE A 261 4.61 2.71 -7.27
C ILE A 261 3.58 3.02 -8.36
N GLY A 262 2.32 3.10 -7.95
CA GLY A 262 1.16 3.12 -8.84
C GLY A 262 0.56 4.50 -9.05
N LYS A 263 -0.23 4.66 -10.12
CA LYS A 263 -1.02 5.87 -10.39
C LYS A 263 -2.15 6.04 -9.36
N GLY A 264 -1.83 6.71 -8.26
CA GLY A 264 -2.77 7.04 -7.20
C GLY A 264 -2.11 7.91 -6.14
N ASP A 265 -2.88 8.32 -5.15
CA ASP A 265 -2.41 9.03 -3.95
C ASP A 265 -2.55 8.17 -2.69
N TYR A 266 -3.66 7.43 -2.58
CA TYR A 266 -3.94 6.47 -1.51
C TYR A 266 -3.93 7.09 -0.09
N ASN A 267 -4.31 8.37 0.02
CA ASN A 267 -4.26 9.18 1.26
C ASN A 267 -2.85 9.34 1.84
N GLN A 268 -1.81 9.00 1.08
CA GLN A 268 -0.42 9.05 1.55
C GLN A 268 0.11 10.48 1.63
N ASP A 269 -0.53 11.43 0.92
CA ASP A 269 -0.25 12.85 1.05
C ASP A 269 -0.51 13.40 2.45
N LEU A 270 -1.37 12.75 3.23
CA LEU A 270 -1.74 13.18 4.57
C LEU A 270 -0.63 13.00 5.61
N TYR A 271 0.31 12.07 5.39
CA TYR A 271 1.32 11.73 6.40
C TYR A 271 2.60 11.14 5.79
N PRO A 272 3.80 11.56 6.23
CA PRO A 272 5.07 11.13 5.64
C PRO A 272 5.35 9.62 5.80
N THR A 273 4.80 9.01 6.84
CA THR A 273 4.91 7.57 7.14
C THR A 273 3.58 6.83 6.91
N ALA A 274 2.71 7.39 6.05
CA ALA A 274 1.52 6.68 5.57
C ALA A 274 1.91 5.61 4.54
N LEU A 275 1.51 4.36 4.76
CA LEU A 275 1.72 3.26 3.82
C LEU A 275 0.44 2.48 3.56
N LEU A 276 0.34 1.93 2.35
CA LEU A 276 -0.66 0.94 1.97
C LEU A 276 0.00 -0.43 1.84
N PHE A 277 -0.57 -1.45 2.47
CA PHE A 277 -0.13 -2.84 2.32
C PHE A 277 -1.21 -3.69 1.65
N GLU A 278 -0.82 -4.42 0.61
CA GLU A 278 -1.58 -5.52 0.04
C GLU A 278 -1.09 -6.83 0.67
N VAL A 279 -1.90 -7.40 1.58
CA VAL A 279 -1.60 -8.62 2.33
C VAL A 279 -2.25 -9.80 1.63
N GLY A 280 -1.46 -10.58 0.89
CA GLY A 280 -1.99 -11.73 0.17
C GLY A 280 -2.89 -11.37 -1.01
N THR A 281 -3.71 -12.34 -1.40
CA THR A 281 -4.72 -12.24 -2.45
C THR A 281 -6.00 -12.94 -2.02
N ASP A 282 -7.14 -12.62 -2.66
CA ASP A 282 -8.43 -13.29 -2.42
C ASP A 282 -8.39 -14.83 -2.56
N GLU A 283 -7.45 -15.37 -3.34
CA GLU A 283 -7.24 -16.82 -3.49
C GLU A 283 -6.50 -17.50 -2.31
N LEU A 284 -6.02 -16.74 -1.32
CA LEU A 284 -5.42 -17.26 -0.10
C LEU A 284 -6.44 -17.37 1.04
N SER A 285 -6.02 -17.90 2.19
CA SER A 285 -6.84 -17.93 3.41
C SER A 285 -6.50 -16.76 4.33
N LEU A 286 -7.47 -16.32 5.13
CA LEU A 286 -7.25 -15.35 6.20
C LEU A 286 -6.14 -15.80 7.16
N SER A 287 -6.03 -17.11 7.43
CA SER A 287 -4.96 -17.64 8.28
C SER A 287 -3.57 -17.36 7.72
N MET A 288 -3.38 -17.50 6.40
CA MET A 288 -2.11 -17.15 5.76
C MET A 288 -1.85 -15.65 5.78
N ALA A 289 -2.89 -14.84 5.58
CA ALA A 289 -2.81 -13.38 5.68
C ALA A 289 -2.38 -12.92 7.07
N ASN A 290 -2.99 -13.47 8.13
CA ASN A 290 -2.63 -13.16 9.52
C ASN A 290 -1.18 -13.55 9.84
N LYS A 291 -0.69 -14.68 9.33
CA LYS A 291 0.73 -15.04 9.49
C LYS A 291 1.66 -14.07 8.75
N GLY A 292 1.30 -13.67 7.54
CA GLY A 292 2.05 -12.68 6.78
C GLY A 292 2.09 -11.31 7.46
N VAL A 293 0.94 -10.86 8.00
CA VAL A 293 0.86 -9.57 8.70
C VAL A 293 1.56 -9.58 10.06
N HIS A 294 1.69 -10.73 10.73
CA HIS A 294 2.56 -10.85 11.90
C HIS A 294 4.03 -10.65 11.54
N CYS A 295 4.51 -11.26 10.45
CA CYS A 295 5.88 -11.02 9.98
C CYS A 295 6.11 -9.55 9.59
N LEU A 296 5.10 -8.88 9.01
CA LEU A 296 5.13 -7.44 8.78
C LEU A 296 5.18 -6.65 10.10
N GLY A 297 4.43 -7.08 11.12
CA GLY A 297 4.44 -6.49 12.46
C GLY A 297 5.84 -6.48 13.08
N ASP A 298 6.60 -7.57 12.98
CA ASP A 298 8.00 -7.63 13.44
C ASP A 298 8.88 -6.55 12.77
N ALA A 299 8.69 -6.33 11.46
CA ALA A 299 9.41 -5.30 10.71
C ALA A 299 9.03 -3.89 11.18
N LEU A 300 7.74 -3.61 11.41
CA LEU A 300 7.28 -2.32 11.91
C LEU A 300 7.79 -2.04 13.33
N ILE A 301 7.82 -3.07 14.20
CA ILE A 301 8.40 -2.97 15.55
C ILE A 301 9.89 -2.61 15.44
N SER A 302 10.65 -3.28 14.58
CA SER A 302 12.08 -2.99 14.36
C SER A 302 12.32 -1.54 13.88
N ILE A 303 11.45 -1.02 13.01
CA ILE A 303 11.51 0.38 12.56
C ILE A 303 11.22 1.35 13.71
N LEU A 304 10.19 1.10 14.51
CA LEU A 304 9.79 1.96 15.62
C LEU A 304 10.80 1.96 16.78
N GLN A 305 11.58 0.89 16.95
CA GLN A 305 12.68 0.85 17.91
C GLN A 305 13.85 1.74 17.52
N LYS A 306 14.10 1.91 16.21
CA LYS A 306 15.21 2.68 15.65
C LYS A 306 14.89 4.18 15.50
N SER A 307 13.60 4.55 15.50
CA SER A 307 13.10 5.92 15.39
C SER A 307 13.02 6.64 16.73
#